data_AF-A0AAV7A1Z2-F1
#
_entry.id   AF-A0AAV7A1Z2-F1
#
_cell.length_a   1.000
_cell.length_b   1.000
_cell.length_c   1.000
_cell.angle_alpha   90.00
_cell.angle_beta   90.00
_cell.angle_gamma   90.00
#
_symmetry.space_group_name_H-M   'P 1'
#
loop_
_entity.id
_entity.type
_entity.pdbx_description
1 polymer ?
#
loop_
_entity_poly.entity_id
_entity_poly.type
_entity_poly.pdbx_seq_one_letter_code
_entity_poly.pdbx_strand_id
1 'polypeptide(L)'
;MPDLTLSFMNPRLLDDVSFHPCVRFKRWESERVLSFIPPDGNFRLMSYRVSSQNLVAIPVYVKHSIVFQENSSSGRFDVTVGPKQNMGKTVESIVLTVHMPKAVLNMNLAPTQGTYTFDPVNKVLTWDIGKITTQKLPNLKGSVSLQSGAPKPEENPSLNINFKIQQCAISGLKVNRLDMYGEKYKPFKGVKYLTKAGKFQVRT
;
A
#
# COMPACT_ATOMS: atom_id res chain seq x y z
N MET A 1 -38.09 2.96 -7.10
CA MET A 1 -36.66 2.76 -7.39
C MET A 1 -35.86 3.62 -6.43
N PRO A 2 -34.90 3.06 -5.65
CA PRO A 2 -34.22 3.79 -4.58
C PRO A 2 -33.33 4.90 -5.13
N ASP A 3 -33.55 6.14 -4.68
CA ASP A 3 -32.70 7.29 -4.99
C ASP A 3 -31.76 7.54 -3.83
N LEU A 4 -30.45 7.48 -4.08
CA LEU A 4 -29.42 7.53 -3.06
C LEU A 4 -28.70 8.87 -3.03
N THR A 5 -28.37 9.30 -1.81
CA THR A 5 -27.56 10.49 -1.56
C THR A 5 -26.40 10.13 -0.64
N LEU A 6 -25.18 10.19 -1.15
CA LEU A 6 -23.94 9.89 -0.43
C LEU A 6 -23.13 11.17 -0.21
N SER A 7 -22.78 11.43 1.05
CA SER A 7 -22.00 12.60 1.46
C SER A 7 -20.71 12.18 2.19
N PHE A 8 -19.70 13.04 2.13
CA PHE A 8 -18.41 12.85 2.81
C PHE A 8 -18.20 13.95 3.86
N MET A 9 -17.45 13.64 4.92
CA MET A 9 -17.06 14.62 5.95
C MET A 9 -16.06 15.65 5.40
N ASN A 10 -15.24 15.23 4.44
CA ASN A 10 -14.12 15.98 3.90
C ASN A 10 -14.03 15.81 2.36
N PRO A 11 -15.07 16.26 1.62
CA PRO A 11 -15.13 16.06 0.17
C PRO A 11 -14.03 16.83 -0.59
N ARG A 12 -13.41 17.84 0.03
CA ARG A 12 -12.26 18.59 -0.54
C ARG A 12 -11.01 17.74 -0.79
N LEU A 13 -10.94 16.53 -0.22
CA LEU A 13 -9.86 15.59 -0.50
C LEU A 13 -9.95 14.97 -1.90
N LEU A 14 -11.15 14.98 -2.50
CA LEU A 14 -11.43 14.36 -3.78
C LEU A 14 -11.05 15.32 -4.90
N ASP A 15 -10.06 14.92 -5.69
CA ASP A 15 -9.57 15.64 -6.86
C ASP A 15 -9.66 14.73 -8.10
N ASP A 16 -9.73 15.32 -9.28
CA ASP A 16 -9.79 14.62 -10.57
C ASP A 16 -10.76 13.41 -10.56
N VAL A 17 -12.02 13.69 -10.23
CA VAL A 17 -13.03 12.67 -9.96
C VAL A 17 -13.71 12.26 -11.26
N SER A 18 -13.80 10.96 -11.50
CA SER A 18 -14.62 10.37 -12.57
C SER A 18 -15.84 9.67 -11.97
N PHE A 19 -17.02 9.93 -12.51
CA PHE A 19 -18.28 9.41 -11.99
C PHE A 19 -18.88 8.32 -12.88
N HIS A 20 -19.62 7.40 -12.26
CA HIS A 20 -20.55 6.55 -12.98
C HIS A 20 -21.67 7.41 -13.62
N PRO A 21 -22.19 7.06 -14.81
CA PRO A 21 -23.26 7.83 -15.48
C PRO A 21 -24.55 8.02 -14.66
N CYS A 22 -24.79 7.19 -13.65
CA CYS A 22 -25.96 7.34 -12.78
C CYS A 22 -25.87 8.54 -11.81
N VAL A 23 -24.70 9.17 -11.69
CA VAL A 23 -24.47 10.31 -10.79
C VAL A 23 -24.91 11.60 -11.44
N ARG A 24 -25.74 12.36 -10.71
CA ARG A 24 -26.20 13.69 -11.11
C ARG A 24 -25.10 14.73 -10.87
N PHE A 25 -24.27 14.96 -11.88
CA PHE A 25 -23.09 15.85 -11.79
C PHE A 25 -23.40 17.25 -11.24
N LYS A 26 -24.51 17.88 -11.65
CA LYS A 26 -24.93 19.22 -11.17
C LYS A 26 -25.03 19.30 -9.64
N ARG A 27 -25.44 18.21 -8.98
CA ARG A 27 -25.54 18.15 -7.52
C ARG A 27 -24.17 18.01 -6.85
N TRP A 28 -23.25 17.26 -7.46
CA TRP A 28 -21.87 17.21 -7.00
C TRP A 28 -21.18 18.58 -7.10
N GLU A 29 -21.41 19.28 -8.22
CA GLU A 29 -20.83 20.59 -8.48
C GLU A 29 -21.29 21.68 -7.49
N SER A 30 -22.57 21.68 -7.13
CA SER A 30 -23.17 22.66 -6.21
C SER A 30 -23.02 22.30 -4.73
N GLU A 31 -23.29 21.05 -4.36
CA GLU A 31 -23.42 20.63 -2.95
C GLU A 31 -22.26 19.74 -2.47
N ARG A 32 -21.39 19.26 -3.37
CA ARG A 32 -20.39 18.21 -3.08
C ARG A 32 -20.99 16.92 -2.51
N VAL A 33 -22.17 16.57 -3.02
CA VAL A 33 -22.93 15.38 -2.65
C VAL A 33 -23.14 14.51 -3.89
N LEU A 34 -23.00 13.19 -3.74
CA LEU A 34 -23.29 12.24 -4.80
C LEU A 34 -24.76 11.84 -4.73
N SER A 35 -25.54 12.26 -5.72
CA SER A 35 -26.94 11.89 -5.87
C SER A 35 -27.10 11.00 -7.10
N PHE A 36 -27.68 9.81 -6.93
CA PHE A 36 -27.74 8.81 -7.99
C PHE A 36 -28.82 7.75 -7.73
N ILE A 37 -29.31 7.15 -8.81
CA ILE A 37 -30.09 5.90 -8.75
C ILE A 37 -29.13 4.77 -9.14
N PRO A 38 -28.78 3.85 -8.22
CA PRO A 38 -27.77 2.84 -8.49
C PRO A 38 -28.25 1.80 -9.53
N PRO A 39 -27.38 1.35 -10.45
CA PRO A 39 -27.58 0.09 -11.14
C PRO A 39 -27.61 -1.08 -10.14
N ASP A 40 -28.30 -2.16 -10.51
CA ASP A 40 -28.33 -3.37 -9.69
C ASP A 40 -26.97 -4.09 -9.67
N GLY A 41 -26.63 -4.64 -8.51
CA GLY A 41 -25.39 -5.41 -8.32
C GLY A 41 -24.15 -4.55 -8.05
N ASN A 42 -22.98 -5.08 -8.45
CA ASN A 42 -21.69 -4.47 -8.15
C ASN A 42 -21.26 -3.53 -9.28
N PHE A 43 -20.98 -2.27 -8.94
CA PHE A 43 -20.46 -1.29 -9.90
C PHE A 43 -19.49 -0.31 -9.23
N ARG A 44 -18.67 0.38 -10.04
CA ARG A 44 -17.79 1.45 -9.57
C ARG A 44 -18.54 2.79 -9.62
N LEU A 45 -18.92 3.31 -8.46
CA LEU A 45 -19.62 4.60 -8.36
C LEU A 45 -18.75 5.79 -8.81
N MET A 46 -17.49 5.81 -8.40
CA MET A 46 -16.53 6.85 -8.76
C MET A 46 -15.07 6.36 -8.65
N SER A 47 -14.17 7.06 -9.34
CA SER A 47 -12.72 7.03 -9.12
C SER A 47 -12.23 8.45 -8.85
N TYR A 48 -11.18 8.59 -8.06
CA TYR A 48 -10.65 9.90 -7.68
C TYR A 48 -9.14 9.82 -7.43
N ARG A 49 -8.50 10.99 -7.44
CA ARG A 49 -7.17 11.23 -6.89
C ARG A 49 -7.30 12.04 -5.59
N VAL A 50 -6.33 11.89 -4.71
CA VAL A 50 -6.28 12.69 -3.48
C VAL A 50 -5.53 13.98 -3.78
N SER A 51 -6.10 15.12 -3.40
CA SER A 51 -5.49 16.43 -3.64
C SER A 51 -4.06 16.52 -3.07
N SER A 52 -3.13 17.03 -3.87
CA SER A 52 -1.70 17.17 -3.52
C SER A 52 -1.41 18.18 -2.41
N GLN A 53 -2.40 19.00 -2.01
CA GLN A 53 -2.26 19.98 -0.93
C GLN A 53 -2.09 19.33 0.45
N ASN A 54 -2.43 18.04 0.59
CA ASN A 54 -2.28 17.31 1.84
C ASN A 54 -1.11 16.31 1.76
N LEU A 55 -0.22 16.36 2.75
CA LEU A 55 0.82 15.34 2.90
C LEU A 55 0.15 13.97 3.12
N VAL A 56 0.43 13.02 2.23
CA VAL A 56 -0.09 11.66 2.35
C VAL A 56 0.63 10.94 3.49
N ALA A 57 -0.14 10.42 4.44
CA ALA A 57 0.39 9.61 5.52
C ALA A 57 1.10 8.37 4.97
N ILE A 58 2.36 8.17 5.35
CA ILE A 58 3.13 6.99 4.95
C ILE A 58 2.97 5.93 6.03
N PRO A 59 2.32 4.78 5.77
CA PRO A 59 1.92 3.85 6.82
C PRO A 59 3.04 2.93 7.31
N VAL A 60 4.11 2.77 6.52
CA VAL A 60 5.23 1.86 6.79
C VAL A 60 6.54 2.59 6.54
N TYR A 61 7.53 2.35 7.40
CA TYR A 61 8.91 2.76 7.17
C TYR A 61 9.81 1.52 7.06
N VAL A 62 10.98 1.72 6.44
CA VAL A 62 12.01 0.69 6.37
C VAL A 62 13.33 1.28 6.87
N LYS A 63 13.98 0.58 7.81
CA LYS A 63 15.39 0.80 8.16
C LYS A 63 16.20 -0.23 7.42
N HIS A 64 17.26 0.18 6.74
CA HIS A 64 18.10 -0.70 5.94
C HIS A 64 19.58 -0.43 6.18
N SER A 65 20.38 -1.49 6.07
CA SER A 65 21.83 -1.45 5.96
C SER A 65 22.21 -2.53 4.94
N ILE A 66 22.44 -2.09 3.70
CA ILE A 66 22.81 -2.94 2.57
C ILE A 66 24.21 -2.52 2.15
N VAL A 67 25.14 -3.46 2.20
CA VAL A 67 26.55 -3.21 1.91
C VAL A 67 27.08 -4.32 1.01
N PHE A 68 27.55 -3.95 -0.17
CA PHE A 68 28.33 -4.82 -1.04
C PHE A 68 29.81 -4.47 -0.86
N GLN A 69 30.65 -5.45 -0.51
CA GLN A 69 32.08 -5.21 -0.29
C GLN A 69 32.82 -5.20 -1.63
N GLU A 70 33.76 -4.27 -1.77
CA GLU A 70 34.65 -4.22 -2.94
C GLU A 70 35.69 -5.35 -2.86
N ASN A 71 36.03 -5.92 -4.02
CA ASN A 71 37.03 -6.98 -4.17
C ASN A 71 36.80 -8.21 -3.29
N SER A 72 35.56 -8.39 -2.81
CA SER A 72 35.17 -9.48 -1.92
C SER A 72 33.94 -10.16 -2.49
N SER A 73 33.85 -11.49 -2.38
CA SER A 73 32.69 -12.28 -2.82
C SER A 73 31.53 -12.23 -1.81
N SER A 74 31.49 -11.22 -0.93
CA SER A 74 30.56 -11.15 0.19
C SER A 74 29.92 -9.77 0.36
N GLY A 75 28.69 -9.75 0.84
CA GLY A 75 27.94 -8.55 1.20
C GLY A 75 27.07 -8.81 2.42
N ARG A 76 26.47 -7.75 2.94
CA ARG A 76 25.55 -7.78 4.08
C ARG A 76 24.22 -7.16 3.67
N PHE A 77 23.15 -7.82 4.06
CA PHE A 77 21.78 -7.32 3.91
C PHE A 77 21.12 -7.31 5.28
N ASP A 78 20.58 -6.16 5.70
CA ASP A 78 19.83 -6.00 6.95
C ASP A 78 18.68 -5.02 6.71
N VAL A 79 17.45 -5.51 6.79
CA VAL A 79 16.24 -4.72 6.53
C VAL A 79 15.22 -4.96 7.64
N THR A 80 14.71 -3.87 8.20
CA THR A 80 13.68 -3.87 9.25
C THR A 80 12.48 -3.07 8.78
N VAL A 81 11.29 -3.65 8.82
CA VAL A 81 10.03 -3.01 8.40
C VAL A 81 9.22 -2.67 9.63
N GLY A 82 8.78 -1.41 9.75
CA GLY A 82 8.02 -0.93 10.91
C GLY A 82 6.82 -0.06 10.55
N PRO A 83 5.84 0.07 11.46
CA PRO A 83 4.68 0.93 11.23
C PRO A 83 5.08 2.41 11.41
N LYS A 84 4.53 3.29 10.59
CA LYS A 84 4.73 4.76 10.70
C LYS A 84 3.39 5.45 10.95
N GLN A 85 2.77 6.06 9.95
CA GLN A 85 1.47 6.75 10.07
C GLN A 85 0.33 5.82 9.63
N ASN A 86 0.16 4.68 10.30
CA ASN A 86 -0.86 3.66 9.99
C ASN A 86 -2.21 3.90 10.68
N MET A 87 -2.42 5.07 11.31
CA MET A 87 -3.66 5.43 12.01
C MET A 87 -4.09 4.41 13.09
N GLY A 88 -3.12 3.74 13.72
CA GLY A 88 -3.37 2.70 14.73
C GLY A 88 -3.98 1.41 14.19
N LYS A 89 -4.07 1.24 12.85
CA LYS A 89 -4.60 0.04 12.20
C LYS A 89 -3.49 -0.94 11.84
N THR A 90 -3.77 -2.22 11.98
CA THR A 90 -2.80 -3.28 11.63
C THR A 90 -2.44 -3.24 10.15
N VAL A 91 -1.14 -3.27 9.85
CA VAL A 91 -0.63 -3.45 8.50
C VAL A 91 -0.40 -4.94 8.28
N GLU A 92 -1.03 -5.50 7.25
CA GLU A 92 -1.08 -6.92 6.95
C GLU A 92 -0.82 -7.22 5.47
N SER A 93 -0.70 -8.52 5.14
CA SER A 93 -0.31 -9.00 3.81
C SER A 93 0.94 -8.30 3.29
N ILE A 94 1.95 -8.14 4.16
CA ILE A 94 3.16 -7.41 3.84
C ILE A 94 4.13 -8.33 3.12
N VAL A 95 4.48 -7.95 1.89
CA VAL A 95 5.47 -8.63 1.07
C VAL A 95 6.48 -7.60 0.59
N LEU A 96 7.76 -7.84 0.88
CA LEU A 96 8.87 -7.03 0.43
C LEU A 96 9.56 -7.74 -0.74
N THR A 97 9.74 -7.03 -1.86
CA THR A 97 10.36 -7.55 -3.08
C THR A 97 11.53 -6.66 -3.50
N VAL A 98 12.68 -7.27 -3.72
CA VAL A 98 13.92 -6.60 -4.13
C VAL A 98 14.45 -7.26 -5.39
N HIS A 99 14.70 -6.45 -6.42
CA HIS A 99 15.44 -6.90 -7.59
C HIS A 99 16.93 -6.65 -7.31
N MET A 100 17.66 -7.74 -7.10
CA MET A 100 19.07 -7.71 -6.73
C MET A 100 19.95 -7.44 -7.96
N PRO A 101 21.11 -6.82 -7.77
CA PRO A 101 22.12 -6.68 -8.82
C PRO A 101 22.52 -8.05 -9.39
N LYS A 102 22.88 -8.09 -10.68
CA LYS A 102 23.27 -9.33 -11.38
C LYS A 102 24.45 -10.05 -10.71
N ALA A 103 25.32 -9.31 -10.02
CA ALA A 103 26.46 -9.82 -9.27
C ALA A 103 26.07 -10.71 -8.08
N VAL A 104 24.83 -10.63 -7.58
CA VAL A 104 24.36 -11.46 -6.46
C VAL A 104 24.10 -12.88 -6.93
N LEU A 105 24.81 -13.85 -6.35
CA LEU A 105 24.68 -15.28 -6.67
C LEU A 105 23.70 -15.98 -5.75
N ASN A 106 23.77 -15.71 -4.45
CA ASN A 106 22.93 -16.31 -3.44
C ASN A 106 22.80 -15.40 -2.22
N MET A 107 21.84 -15.67 -1.34
CA MET A 107 21.63 -14.97 -0.08
C MET A 107 21.38 -15.98 1.04
N ASN A 108 22.08 -15.82 2.16
CA ASN A 108 21.81 -16.58 3.39
C ASN A 108 21.33 -15.62 4.47
N LEU A 109 20.00 -15.50 4.55
CA LEU A 109 19.31 -14.57 5.43
C LEU A 109 18.54 -15.30 6.52
N ALA A 110 18.41 -14.65 7.67
CA ALA A 110 17.63 -15.11 8.80
C ALA A 110 16.47 -14.13 9.05
N PRO A 111 15.23 -14.48 8.67
CA PRO A 111 14.05 -13.70 9.03
C PRO A 111 13.74 -13.86 10.52
N THR A 112 13.43 -12.75 11.22
CA THR A 112 12.86 -12.82 12.58
C THR A 112 11.36 -13.14 12.56
N GLN A 113 10.72 -12.94 11.40
CA GLN A 113 9.31 -13.20 11.15
C GLN A 113 9.10 -13.47 9.65
N GLY A 114 8.20 -14.41 9.35
CA GLY A 114 7.84 -14.75 7.97
C GLY A 114 8.87 -15.62 7.28
N THR A 115 8.76 -15.73 5.96
CA THR A 115 9.65 -16.56 5.13
C THR A 115 10.15 -15.76 3.94
N TYR A 116 11.36 -16.06 3.47
CA TYR A 116 11.90 -15.44 2.28
C TYR A 116 12.28 -16.49 1.24
N THR A 117 12.29 -16.08 -0.02
CA THR A 117 12.81 -16.83 -1.15
C THR A 117 13.71 -15.92 -1.97
N PHE A 118 14.78 -16.49 -2.50
CA PHE A 118 15.64 -15.81 -3.46
C PHE A 118 15.69 -16.64 -4.73
N ASP A 119 15.26 -16.04 -5.85
CA ASP A 119 15.39 -16.62 -7.18
C ASP A 119 16.74 -16.19 -7.79
N PRO A 120 17.73 -17.10 -7.90
CA PRO A 120 19.05 -16.77 -8.43
C PRO A 120 19.06 -16.53 -9.95
N VAL A 121 18.00 -16.91 -10.67
CA VAL A 121 17.87 -16.71 -12.12
C VAL A 121 17.32 -15.31 -12.38
N ASN A 122 16.17 -14.99 -11.80
CA ASN A 122 15.55 -13.67 -11.96
C ASN A 122 16.14 -12.59 -11.04
N LYS A 123 17.03 -12.98 -10.11
CA LYS A 123 17.64 -12.11 -9.10
C LYS A 123 16.60 -11.41 -8.22
N VAL A 124 15.52 -12.11 -7.86
CA VAL A 124 14.43 -11.54 -7.06
C VAL A 124 14.45 -12.13 -5.66
N LEU A 125 14.64 -11.27 -4.66
CA LEU A 125 14.37 -11.58 -3.25
C LEU A 125 12.91 -11.24 -2.95
N THR A 126 12.15 -12.20 -2.44
CA THR A 126 10.80 -11.98 -1.90
C THR A 126 10.77 -12.38 -0.43
N TRP A 127 10.30 -11.48 0.42
CA TRP A 127 10.10 -11.74 1.85
C TRP A 127 8.63 -11.53 2.20
N ASP A 128 7.94 -12.64 2.51
CA ASP A 128 6.57 -12.62 3.02
C ASP A 128 6.61 -12.49 4.55
N ILE A 129 6.21 -11.31 5.03
CA ILE A 129 6.24 -10.94 6.45
C ILE A 129 4.92 -11.30 7.14
N GLY A 130 3.82 -11.34 6.38
CA GLY A 130 2.47 -11.40 6.93
C GLY A 130 2.01 -10.07 7.51
N LYS A 131 2.09 -9.89 8.84
CA LYS A 131 1.55 -8.71 9.56
C LYS A 131 2.57 -8.09 10.51
N ILE A 132 2.57 -6.77 10.65
CA ILE A 132 3.45 -6.11 11.64
C ILE A 132 2.81 -6.22 13.03
N THR A 133 3.58 -6.73 14.01
CA THR A 133 3.26 -6.63 15.43
C THR A 133 4.18 -5.60 16.10
N THR A 134 3.69 -4.85 17.07
CA THR A 134 4.45 -3.75 17.70
C THR A 134 5.48 -4.22 18.73
N GLN A 135 5.35 -5.45 19.23
CA GLN A 135 6.26 -6.02 20.24
C GLN A 135 7.64 -6.35 19.67
N LYS A 136 7.70 -6.86 18.44
CA LYS A 136 8.93 -7.21 17.75
C LYS A 136 8.80 -6.88 16.27
N LEU A 137 9.60 -5.93 15.79
CA LEU A 137 9.58 -5.55 14.39
C LEU A 137 10.15 -6.66 13.51
N PRO A 138 9.52 -6.96 12.36
CA PRO A 138 10.07 -7.85 11.35
C PRO A 138 11.44 -7.36 10.88
N ASN A 139 12.42 -8.25 10.88
CA ASN A 139 13.77 -8.02 10.40
C ASN A 139 14.21 -9.20 9.53
N LEU A 140 14.94 -8.90 8.46
CA LEU A 140 15.59 -9.88 7.59
C LEU A 140 17.05 -9.46 7.45
N LYS A 141 17.95 -10.29 8.00
CA LYS A 141 19.39 -9.99 7.99
C LYS A 141 20.25 -11.19 7.66
N GLY A 142 21.40 -10.97 7.05
CA GLY A 142 22.37 -12.02 6.78
C GLY A 142 23.42 -11.63 5.75
N SER A 143 24.03 -12.65 5.14
CA SER A 143 25.08 -12.49 4.15
C SER A 143 24.55 -12.64 2.72
N VAL A 144 25.20 -11.93 1.81
CA VAL A 144 24.95 -11.98 0.37
C VAL A 144 26.23 -12.48 -0.30
N SER A 145 26.11 -13.49 -1.15
CA SER A 145 27.24 -13.99 -1.94
C SER A 145 27.29 -13.27 -3.28
N LEU A 146 28.44 -12.69 -3.58
CA LEU A 146 28.71 -11.96 -4.83
C LEU A 146 29.60 -12.80 -5.75
N GLN A 147 29.45 -12.61 -7.05
CA GLN A 147 30.35 -13.18 -8.03
C GLN A 147 31.77 -12.61 -7.85
N SER A 148 32.76 -13.50 -7.77
CA SER A 148 34.17 -13.09 -7.64
C SER A 148 34.61 -12.23 -8.82
N GLY A 149 35.30 -11.13 -8.55
CA GLY A 149 35.77 -10.18 -9.56
C GLY A 149 34.68 -9.32 -10.21
N ALA A 150 33.41 -9.44 -9.80
CA ALA A 150 32.37 -8.53 -10.26
C ALA A 150 32.56 -7.13 -9.66
N PRO A 151 32.32 -6.06 -10.44
CA PRO A 151 32.34 -4.71 -9.89
C PRO A 151 31.25 -4.58 -8.83
N LYS A 152 31.54 -3.79 -7.80
CA LYS A 152 30.54 -3.41 -6.80
C LYS A 152 29.37 -2.69 -7.50
N PRO A 153 28.12 -3.01 -7.16
CA PRO A 153 26.97 -2.25 -7.66
C PRO A 153 27.09 -0.77 -7.29
N GLU A 154 26.82 0.12 -8.25
CA GLU A 154 26.90 1.58 -8.05
C GLU A 154 25.89 2.08 -7.01
N GLU A 155 24.71 1.45 -6.96
CA GLU A 155 23.64 1.78 -6.02
C GLU A 155 23.06 0.53 -5.36
N ASN A 156 22.54 0.71 -4.14
CA ASN A 156 21.79 -0.33 -3.46
C ASN A 156 20.42 -0.54 -4.14
N PRO A 157 19.89 -1.77 -4.14
CA PRO A 157 18.63 -2.06 -4.80
C PRO A 157 17.45 -1.44 -4.03
N SER A 158 16.45 -0.97 -4.77
CA SER A 158 15.22 -0.45 -4.19
C SER A 158 14.36 -1.56 -3.56
N LEU A 159 13.70 -1.24 -2.45
CA LEU A 159 12.78 -2.15 -1.75
C LEU A 159 11.34 -1.83 -2.17
N ASN A 160 10.69 -2.77 -2.84
CA ASN A 160 9.27 -2.65 -3.22
C ASN A 160 8.42 -3.32 -2.14
N ILE A 161 7.36 -2.65 -1.68
CA ILE A 161 6.56 -3.15 -0.55
C ILE A 161 5.09 -3.20 -0.95
N ASN A 162 4.51 -4.38 -0.88
CA ASN A 162 3.08 -4.58 -0.94
C ASN A 162 2.53 -4.73 0.47
N PHE A 163 1.37 -4.11 0.76
CA PHE A 163 0.67 -4.24 2.04
C PHE A 163 -0.81 -3.92 1.90
N LYS A 164 -1.58 -4.27 2.93
CA LYS A 164 -2.99 -3.92 3.11
C LYS A 164 -3.24 -3.37 4.51
N ILE A 165 -4.18 -2.44 4.63
CA ILE A 165 -4.65 -1.91 5.91
C ILE A 165 -6.17 -1.88 5.87
N GLN A 166 -6.81 -2.72 6.67
CA GLN A 166 -8.26 -2.76 6.79
C GLN A 166 -8.77 -1.60 7.66
N GLN A 167 -10.03 -1.20 7.41
CA GLN A 167 -10.72 -0.14 8.17
C GLN A 167 -9.96 1.20 8.15
N CYS A 168 -9.19 1.45 7.10
CA CYS A 168 -8.38 2.66 6.94
C CYS A 168 -8.48 3.18 5.50
N ALA A 169 -8.84 4.45 5.36
CA ALA A 169 -8.57 5.24 4.16
C ALA A 169 -7.38 6.14 4.48
N ILE A 170 -6.21 5.87 3.90
CA ILE A 170 -4.97 6.61 4.19
C ILE A 170 -5.05 8.10 3.81
N SER A 171 -5.97 8.46 2.91
CA SER A 171 -6.30 9.85 2.57
C SER A 171 -7.01 10.60 3.69
N GLY A 172 -7.56 9.90 4.68
CA GLY A 172 -8.45 10.45 5.70
C GLY A 172 -9.90 10.62 5.22
N LEU A 173 -10.24 10.25 3.99
CA LEU A 173 -11.60 10.35 3.46
C LEU A 173 -12.58 9.54 4.32
N LYS A 174 -13.66 10.19 4.76
CA LYS A 174 -14.70 9.56 5.58
C LYS A 174 -16.08 9.83 4.99
N VAL A 175 -16.84 8.78 4.75
CA VAL A 175 -18.28 8.84 4.46
C VAL A 175 -18.98 9.44 5.67
N ASN A 176 -19.80 10.47 5.42
CA ASN A 176 -20.66 11.08 6.41
C ASN A 176 -21.98 10.31 6.51
N ARG A 177 -22.77 10.31 5.43
CA ARG A 177 -24.09 9.66 5.41
C ARG A 177 -24.44 9.10 4.04
N LEU A 178 -25.22 8.02 4.05
CA LEU A 178 -25.92 7.47 2.89
C LEU A 178 -27.42 7.48 3.17
N ASP A 179 -28.17 8.26 2.41
CA ASP A 179 -29.62 8.38 2.51
C ASP A 179 -30.31 7.74 1.32
N MET A 180 -31.51 7.22 1.56
CA MET A 180 -32.35 6.60 0.53
C MET A 180 -33.71 7.29 0.51
N TYR A 181 -34.15 7.64 -0.68
CA TYR A 181 -35.44 8.26 -0.98
C TYR A 181 -36.20 7.41 -2.01
N GLY A 182 -37.50 7.69 -2.16
CA GLY A 182 -38.36 6.99 -3.13
C GLY A 182 -38.82 5.59 -2.71
N GLU A 183 -38.28 5.06 -1.60
CA GLU A 183 -38.61 3.74 -1.07
C GLU A 183 -38.80 3.79 0.45
N LYS A 184 -39.73 2.97 0.99
CA LYS A 184 -40.10 2.98 2.41
C LYS A 184 -39.37 1.94 3.27
N TYR A 185 -38.76 0.93 2.65
CA TYR A 185 -38.02 -0.10 3.38
C TYR A 185 -36.74 0.48 3.99
N LYS A 186 -36.22 -0.19 5.03
CA LYS A 186 -34.99 0.24 5.72
C LYS A 186 -33.86 -0.75 5.41
N PRO A 187 -33.02 -0.49 4.39
CA PRO A 187 -31.93 -1.39 4.07
C PRO A 187 -30.81 -1.26 5.10
N PHE A 188 -30.02 -2.34 5.24
CA PHE A 188 -28.72 -2.25 5.89
C PHE A 188 -27.79 -1.39 5.03
N LYS A 189 -27.08 -0.45 5.66
CA LYS A 189 -26.12 0.45 5.01
C LYS A 189 -24.78 0.31 5.71
N GLY A 190 -23.75 -0.09 4.96
CA GLY A 190 -22.41 -0.30 5.49
C GLY A 190 -21.34 0.34 4.60
N VAL A 191 -20.22 0.71 5.21
CA VAL A 191 -19.01 1.17 4.51
C VAL A 191 -17.80 0.42 5.05
N LYS A 192 -16.92 -0.01 4.14
CA LYS A 192 -15.63 -0.61 4.49
C LYS A 192 -14.53 0.16 3.78
N TYR A 193 -13.51 0.54 4.55
CA TYR A 193 -12.30 1.17 4.01
C TYR A 193 -11.17 0.15 3.91
N LEU A 194 -10.40 0.23 2.84
CA LEU A 194 -9.25 -0.62 2.59
C LEU A 194 -8.19 0.20 1.87
N THR A 195 -7.02 0.31 2.49
CA THR A 195 -5.82 0.84 1.84
C THR A 195 -4.98 -0.33 1.35
N LYS A 196 -4.50 -0.26 0.10
CA LYS A 196 -3.53 -1.19 -0.46
C LYS A 196 -2.36 -0.41 -1.01
N ALA A 197 -1.16 -0.98 -0.95
CA ALA A 197 -0.02 -0.45 -1.68
C ALA A 197 -0.31 -0.46 -3.19
N GLY A 198 0.03 0.65 -3.86
CA GLY A 198 0.20 0.70 -5.31
C GLY A 198 1.65 0.40 -5.65
N LYS A 199 2.33 1.35 -6.31
CA LYS A 199 3.79 1.32 -6.46
C LYS A 199 4.44 1.99 -5.25
N PHE A 200 4.71 1.23 -4.19
CA PHE A 200 5.38 1.73 -2.98
C PHE A 200 6.84 1.24 -2.95
N GLN A 201 7.78 2.17 -3.06
CA GLN A 201 9.22 1.87 -3.16
C GLN A 201 10.00 2.71 -2.14
N VAL A 202 10.96 2.07 -1.46
CA VAL A 202 11.95 2.73 -0.60
C VAL A 202 13.32 2.55 -1.24
N ARG A 203 14.00 3.67 -1.53
CA ARG A 203 15.39 3.67 -2.02
C ARG A 203 16.36 3.51 -0.85
N THR A 204 17.48 2.81 -1.07
CA THR A 204 18.39 2.33 -0.02
C THR A 204 19.83 2.79 -0.20
#